data_AF-A0A4Q6BQ25-F1
#
_entry.id   AF-A0A4Q6BQ25-F1
#
_cell.length_a   1.000
_cell.length_b   1.000
_cell.length_c   1.000
_cell.angle_alpha   90.00
_cell.angle_beta   90.00
_cell.angle_gamma   90.00
#
_symmetry.space_group_name_H-M   'P 1'
#
loop_
_entity.id
_entity.type
_entity.pdbx_description
1 polymer ?
#
loop_
_entity_poly.entity_id
_entity_poly.type
_entity_poly.pdbx_seq_one_letter_code
_entity_poly.pdbx_strand_id
1 'polypeptide(L)'
;MKSLFVFLFSFVMASPAFADQLTNPLVDEAKLIAPDRRGEVEEALQNLKAEKDIWLVVWTKPSLNGQAIETVAVDRFKAWNIGDKVKDNGMLLVVAAKERKMRLEVGYGLEGDFPDITAKSLLEEVVRP
;
A
#
# COMPACT_ATOMS: atom_id res chain seq x y z
N MET A 1 -39.01 23.50 45.41
CA MET A 1 -38.65 22.18 44.80
C MET A 1 -39.17 22.21 43.37
N LYS A 2 -38.43 22.09 42.27
CA LYS A 2 -37.03 21.78 41.96
C LYS A 2 -36.75 22.45 40.60
N SER A 3 -35.56 23.03 40.45
CA SER A 3 -35.07 23.61 39.20
C SER A 3 -34.91 22.52 38.14
N LEU A 4 -35.33 22.76 36.89
CA LEU A 4 -35.17 21.82 35.78
C LEU A 4 -34.01 22.30 34.90
N PHE A 5 -32.85 21.67 35.10
CA PHE A 5 -31.63 21.94 34.33
C PHE A 5 -31.61 20.96 33.15
N VAL A 6 -31.76 21.46 31.92
CA VAL A 6 -31.61 20.64 30.70
C VAL A 6 -30.17 20.79 30.23
N PHE A 7 -29.35 19.76 30.45
CA PHE A 7 -28.03 19.63 29.83
C PHE A 7 -28.22 19.08 28.42
N LEU A 8 -27.97 19.92 27.40
CA LEU A 8 -27.87 19.49 26.01
C LEU A 8 -26.49 18.84 25.81
N PHE A 9 -26.43 17.51 25.85
CA PHE A 9 -25.19 16.78 25.58
C PHE A 9 -25.03 16.61 24.07
N SER A 10 -24.26 17.49 23.44
CA SER A 10 -23.87 17.34 22.02
C SER A 10 -22.92 16.15 21.90
N PHE A 11 -23.46 15.02 21.45
CA PHE A 11 -22.66 13.87 21.09
C PHE A 11 -21.97 14.15 19.75
N VAL A 12 -20.69 14.51 19.78
CA VAL A 12 -19.84 14.53 18.58
C VAL A 12 -19.54 13.08 18.22
N MET A 13 -20.26 12.52 17.24
CA MET A 13 -19.88 11.27 16.58
C MET A 13 -18.61 11.53 15.77
N ALA A 14 -17.43 11.33 16.37
CA ALA A 14 -16.21 11.16 15.61
C ALA A 14 -16.36 9.87 14.79
N SER A 15 -16.63 10.00 13.50
CA SER A 15 -16.61 8.85 12.59
C SER A 15 -15.22 8.24 12.65
N PRO A 16 -15.06 6.93 12.93
CA PRO A 16 -13.78 6.31 12.68
C PRO A 16 -13.57 6.45 11.17
N ALA A 17 -12.52 7.18 10.79
CA ALA A 17 -11.92 6.99 9.48
C ALA A 17 -11.55 5.51 9.45
N PHE A 18 -12.43 4.68 8.89
CA PHE A 18 -12.06 3.33 8.50
C PHE A 18 -10.85 3.55 7.62
N ALA A 19 -9.66 3.17 8.11
CA ALA A 19 -8.51 3.04 7.25
C ALA A 19 -8.99 2.16 6.12
N ASP A 20 -9.05 2.70 4.90
CA ASP A 20 -9.48 1.96 3.71
C ASP A 20 -8.66 0.68 3.70
N GLN A 21 -9.29 -0.43 4.10
CA GLN A 21 -8.59 -1.69 4.22
C GLN A 21 -8.23 -2.08 2.80
N LEU A 22 -6.94 -2.10 2.48
CA LEU A 22 -6.47 -2.38 1.14
C LEU A 22 -6.85 -3.82 0.78
N THR A 23 -7.94 -3.97 0.02
CA THR A 23 -8.47 -5.27 -0.41
C THR A 23 -7.81 -5.76 -1.69
N ASN A 24 -7.38 -4.84 -2.56
CA ASN A 24 -6.64 -5.15 -3.78
C ASN A 24 -5.15 -4.79 -3.60
N PRO A 25 -4.20 -5.75 -3.70
CA PRO A 25 -2.78 -5.46 -3.64
C PRO A 25 -2.25 -4.69 -4.86
N LEU A 26 -3.07 -4.49 -5.89
CA LEU A 26 -2.75 -3.70 -7.08
C LEU A 26 -3.55 -2.38 -7.16
N VAL A 27 -2.83 -1.26 -7.07
CA VAL A 27 -3.39 0.09 -7.23
C VAL A 27 -2.67 0.79 -8.39
N ASP A 28 -3.28 0.78 -9.58
CA ASP A 28 -2.65 1.28 -10.81
C ASP A 28 -3.28 2.59 -11.28
N GLU A 29 -2.93 3.72 -10.66
CA GLU A 29 -3.47 5.04 -11.02
C GLU A 29 -2.83 5.60 -12.30
N ALA A 30 -1.61 5.16 -12.61
CA ALA A 30 -0.88 5.58 -13.80
C ALA A 30 -1.30 4.83 -15.08
N LYS A 31 -2.09 3.76 -14.95
CA LYS A 31 -2.49 2.88 -16.05
C LYS A 31 -1.28 2.30 -16.79
N LEU A 32 -0.27 1.89 -16.02
CA LEU A 32 0.95 1.28 -16.58
C LEU A 32 0.74 -0.20 -16.90
N ILE A 33 -0.27 -0.83 -16.30
CA ILE A 33 -0.52 -2.26 -16.47
C ILE A 33 -1.68 -2.43 -17.43
N ALA A 34 -1.42 -3.18 -18.50
CA ALA A 34 -2.42 -3.46 -19.52
C ALA A 34 -3.65 -4.17 -18.89
N PRO A 35 -4.89 -3.84 -19.30
CA PRO A 35 -6.10 -4.37 -18.67
C PRO A 35 -6.19 -5.89 -18.63
N ASP A 36 -5.67 -6.56 -19.64
CA ASP A 36 -5.59 -8.03 -19.79
C ASP A 36 -4.57 -8.67 -18.83
N ARG A 37 -3.48 -7.97 -18.50
CA ARG A 37 -2.44 -8.45 -17.58
C ARG A 37 -2.77 -8.23 -16.10
N ARG A 38 -3.78 -7.42 -15.77
CA ARG A 38 -4.12 -7.11 -14.37
C ARG A 38 -4.40 -8.35 -13.53
N GLY A 39 -5.14 -9.31 -14.09
CA GLY A 39 -5.47 -10.56 -13.40
C GLY A 39 -4.23 -11.37 -13.04
N GLU A 40 -3.27 -11.48 -13.98
CA GLU A 40 -1.99 -12.18 -13.76
C GLU A 40 -1.18 -11.53 -12.64
N VAL A 41 -1.10 -10.19 -12.63
CA VAL A 41 -0.38 -9.44 -11.59
C VAL A 41 -1.05 -9.62 -10.22
N GLU A 42 -2.37 -9.48 -10.15
CA GLU A 42 -3.12 -9.65 -8.91
C GLU A 42 -2.98 -11.08 -8.35
N GLU A 43 -3.03 -12.11 -9.22
CA GLU A 43 -2.81 -13.50 -8.84
C GLU A 43 -1.38 -13.72 -8.31
N ALA A 44 -0.35 -13.19 -8.98
CA ALA A 44 1.02 -13.29 -8.52
C ALA A 44 1.22 -12.66 -7.12
N LEU A 45 0.61 -11.50 -6.86
CA LEU A 45 0.65 -10.84 -5.55
C LEU A 45 -0.09 -11.65 -4.47
N GLN A 46 -1.21 -12.29 -4.82
CA GLN A 46 -1.93 -13.18 -3.92
C GLN A 46 -1.13 -14.45 -3.60
N ASN A 47 -0.49 -15.05 -4.60
CA ASN A 47 0.36 -16.24 -4.43
C ASN A 47 1.56 -15.92 -3.54
N LEU A 48 2.19 -14.75 -3.72
CA LEU A 48 3.28 -14.32 -2.84
C LEU A 48 2.83 -14.25 -1.37
N LYS A 49 1.62 -13.73 -1.12
CA LYS A 49 1.03 -13.71 0.22
C LYS A 49 0.74 -15.11 0.74
N ALA A 50 0.16 -15.99 -0.07
CA ALA A 50 -0.23 -17.34 0.35
C ALA A 50 0.98 -18.25 0.60
N GLU A 51 2.00 -18.18 -0.24
CA GLU A 51 3.13 -19.11 -0.22
C GLU A 51 4.29 -18.64 0.66
N LYS A 52 4.53 -17.33 0.74
CA LYS A 52 5.69 -16.75 1.44
C LYS A 52 5.30 -15.94 2.67
N ASP A 53 4.00 -15.79 2.94
CA ASP A 53 3.50 -14.91 3.99
C ASP A 53 4.05 -13.48 3.84
N ILE A 54 4.16 -13.00 2.60
CA ILE A 54 4.64 -11.65 2.25
C ILE A 54 3.50 -10.86 1.64
N TRP A 55 3.17 -9.71 2.21
CA TRP A 55 2.13 -8.83 1.69
C TRP A 55 2.73 -7.73 0.81
N LEU A 56 2.93 -8.03 -0.47
CA LEU A 56 3.35 -7.04 -1.47
C LEU A 56 2.16 -6.27 -2.04
N VAL A 57 2.29 -4.94 -2.06
CA VAL A 57 1.36 -4.02 -2.70
C VAL A 57 2.09 -3.29 -3.82
N VAL A 58 1.46 -3.16 -4.98
CA VAL A 58 1.96 -2.38 -6.11
C VAL A 58 1.10 -1.12 -6.26
N TRP A 59 1.75 0.03 -6.21
CA TRP A 59 1.12 1.34 -6.41
C TRP A 59 1.79 2.10 -7.54
N THR A 60 1.09 2.26 -8.65
CA THR A 60 1.54 3.14 -9.74
C THR A 60 0.86 4.50 -9.61
N LYS A 61 1.62 5.57 -9.86
CA LYS A 61 1.11 6.95 -9.85
C LYS A 61 1.61 7.71 -11.07
N PRO A 62 0.77 8.59 -11.65
CA PRO A 62 1.21 9.42 -12.77
C PRO A 62 2.39 10.32 -12.41
N SER A 63 2.43 10.86 -11.19
CA SER A 63 3.37 11.90 -10.75
C SER A 63 3.51 11.90 -9.23
N LEU A 64 4.70 12.24 -8.73
CA LEU A 64 4.95 12.51 -7.31
C LEU A 64 4.56 13.93 -6.89
N ASN A 65 4.19 14.78 -7.85
CA ASN A 65 3.77 16.17 -7.62
C ASN A 65 4.81 16.99 -6.84
N GLY A 66 6.09 16.76 -7.14
CA GLY A 66 7.22 17.46 -6.51
C GLY A 66 7.65 16.88 -5.15
N GLN A 67 7.01 15.83 -4.65
CA GLN A 67 7.40 15.18 -3.40
C GLN A 67 8.53 14.15 -3.62
N ALA A 68 9.29 13.88 -2.57
CA ALA A 68 10.28 12.80 -2.55
C ALA A 68 9.55 11.44 -2.54
N ILE A 69 10.05 10.47 -3.34
CA ILE A 69 9.41 9.15 -3.45
C ILE A 69 9.49 8.38 -2.13
N GLU A 70 10.53 8.65 -1.35
CA GLU A 70 10.76 8.11 -0.01
C GLU A 70 9.63 8.51 0.94
N THR A 71 9.30 9.80 1.00
CA THR A 71 8.20 10.31 1.82
C THR A 71 6.87 9.72 1.37
N VAL A 72 6.60 9.73 0.07
CA VAL A 72 5.36 9.19 -0.51
C VAL A 72 5.20 7.70 -0.19
N ALA A 73 6.28 6.91 -0.29
CA ALA A 73 6.26 5.49 0.00
C ALA A 73 6.03 5.21 1.49
N VAL A 74 6.78 5.87 2.38
CA VAL A 74 6.64 5.67 3.84
C VAL A 74 5.26 6.06 4.34
N ASP A 75 4.75 7.22 3.91
CA ASP A 75 3.44 7.71 4.33
C ASP A 75 2.34 6.77 3.84
N ARG A 76 2.45 6.29 2.59
CA ARG A 76 1.48 5.36 2.02
C ARG A 76 1.52 3.98 2.68
N PHE A 77 2.72 3.44 2.92
CA PHE A 77 2.91 2.16 3.58
C PHE A 77 2.21 2.14 4.95
N LYS A 78 2.41 3.20 5.74
CA LYS A 78 1.76 3.39 7.04
C LYS A 78 0.25 3.59 6.92
N ALA A 79 -0.19 4.46 6.00
CA ALA A 79 -1.61 4.77 5.83
C ALA A 79 -2.44 3.53 5.44
N TRP A 80 -1.88 2.65 4.60
CA TRP A 80 -2.53 1.41 4.20
C TRP A 80 -2.35 0.25 5.17
N ASN A 81 -1.55 0.43 6.25
CA ASN A 81 -1.23 -0.63 7.22
C ASN A 81 -0.80 -1.93 6.52
N ILE A 82 0.18 -1.83 5.62
CA ILE A 82 0.61 -2.95 4.79
C ILE A 82 1.39 -3.94 5.66
N GLY A 83 0.97 -5.21 5.64
CA GLY A 83 1.58 -6.27 6.44
C GLY A 83 0.83 -6.52 7.76
N ASP A 84 1.25 -7.58 8.44
CA ASP A 84 0.81 -7.91 9.78
C ASP A 84 1.55 -7.06 10.83
N LYS A 85 0.85 -6.62 11.88
CA LYS A 85 1.39 -5.72 12.92
C LYS A 85 2.50 -6.34 13.77
N VAL A 86 2.59 -7.68 13.80
CA VAL A 86 3.57 -8.41 14.61
C VAL A 86 4.67 -8.95 13.71
N LYS A 87 4.31 -9.46 12.53
CA LYS A 87 5.30 -10.04 11.60
C LYS A 87 6.01 -9.01 10.75
N ASP A 88 5.49 -7.78 10.63
CA ASP A 88 6.04 -6.71 9.77
C ASP A 88 6.38 -7.21 8.35
N ASN A 89 5.53 -8.09 7.82
CA ASN A 89 5.73 -8.80 6.55
C ASN A 89 5.17 -8.05 5.33
N GLY A 90 5.08 -6.72 5.42
CA GLY A 90 4.53 -5.85 4.38
C GLY A 90 5.60 -5.33 3.42
N MET A 91 5.23 -5.14 2.16
CA MET A 91 6.05 -4.47 1.15
C MET A 91 5.19 -3.55 0.28
N LEU A 92 5.73 -2.39 -0.09
CA LEU A 92 5.10 -1.47 -1.03
C LEU A 92 6.05 -1.14 -2.18
N LEU A 93 5.67 -1.50 -3.39
CA LEU A 93 6.29 -1.01 -4.60
C LEU A 93 5.58 0.25 -5.08
N VAL A 94 6.30 1.37 -5.13
CA VAL A 94 5.81 2.63 -5.71
C VAL A 94 6.48 2.86 -7.07
N VAL A 95 5.67 3.09 -8.10
CA VAL A 95 6.13 3.44 -9.46
C VAL A 95 5.58 4.81 -9.83
N ALA A 96 6.46 5.79 -10.04
CA ALA A 96 6.10 7.14 -10.45
C ALA A 96 6.44 7.34 -11.94
N ALA A 97 5.41 7.37 -12.78
CA ALA A 97 5.57 7.35 -14.24
C ALA A 97 6.30 8.60 -14.77
N LYS A 98 5.86 9.80 -14.38
CA LYS A 98 6.44 11.07 -14.86
C LYS A 98 7.89 11.26 -14.42
N GLU A 99 8.21 10.93 -13.16
CA GLU A 99 9.57 11.04 -12.64
C GLU A 99 10.46 9.87 -13.06
N ARG A 100 9.89 8.80 -13.63
CA ARG A 100 10.57 7.53 -13.91
C ARG A 100 11.33 7.00 -12.70
N LYS A 101 10.72 7.13 -11.52
CA LYS A 101 11.28 6.67 -10.25
C LYS A 101 10.51 5.45 -9.77
N MET A 102 11.22 4.55 -9.12
CA MET A 102 10.66 3.39 -8.45
C MET A 102 11.27 3.28 -7.07
N ARG A 103 10.47 2.84 -6.10
CA ARG A 103 10.92 2.58 -4.73
C ARG A 103 10.20 1.37 -4.18
N LEU A 104 10.95 0.53 -3.49
CA LEU A 104 10.42 -0.54 -2.67
C LEU A 104 10.57 -0.14 -1.20
N GLU A 105 9.46 -0.09 -0.49
CA GLU A 105 9.42 0.04 0.96
C GLU A 105 9.20 -1.35 1.56
N VAL A 106 10.01 -1.72 2.56
CA VAL A 106 10.04 -3.07 3.13
C VAL A 106 9.78 -2.95 4.63
N GLY A 107 8.87 -3.76 5.15
CA GLY A 107 8.64 -3.89 6.58
C GLY A 107 9.80 -4.59 7.28
N TYR A 108 10.02 -4.23 8.54
CA TYR A 108 11.18 -4.67 9.32
C TYR A 108 11.32 -6.20 9.41
N GLY A 109 10.19 -6.93 9.46
CA GLY A 109 10.19 -8.38 9.57
C GLY A 109 10.68 -9.12 8.31
N LEU A 110 10.92 -8.39 7.21
CA LEU A 110 11.50 -8.93 5.98
C LEU A 110 12.94 -8.48 5.75
N GLU A 111 13.50 -7.64 6.64
CA GLU A 111 14.89 -7.19 6.59
C GLU A 111 15.83 -8.34 6.97
N GLY A 112 16.19 -9.17 5.98
CA GLY A 112 17.12 -10.30 6.14
C GLY A 112 16.76 -11.50 5.25
N ASP A 113 15.46 -11.74 5.05
CA ASP A 113 14.93 -12.86 4.27
C ASP A 113 14.68 -12.52 2.81
N PHE A 114 14.74 -11.23 2.45
CA PHE A 114 14.41 -10.77 1.11
C PHE A 114 15.68 -10.49 0.27
N PRO A 115 16.12 -11.42 -0.59
CA PRO A 115 17.15 -11.12 -1.56
C PRO A 115 16.57 -10.17 -2.63
N ASP A 116 17.27 -9.06 -2.87
CA ASP A 116 17.01 -8.02 -3.90
C ASP A 116 16.48 -8.55 -5.25
N ILE A 117 16.83 -9.78 -5.60
CA ILE A 117 16.51 -10.45 -6.87
C ILE A 117 15.00 -10.69 -7.05
N THR A 118 14.25 -11.00 -5.99
CA THR A 118 12.82 -11.34 -6.10
C THR A 118 11.99 -10.10 -6.40
N ALA A 119 12.23 -8.99 -5.71
CA ALA A 119 11.52 -7.74 -5.99
C ALA A 119 11.87 -7.19 -7.36
N LYS A 120 13.13 -7.27 -7.77
CA LYS A 120 13.59 -6.80 -9.09
C LYS A 120 12.96 -7.60 -10.24
N SER A 121 12.81 -8.91 -10.08
CA SER A 121 12.18 -9.78 -11.08
C SER A 121 10.67 -9.51 -11.20
N LEU A 122 9.97 -9.37 -10.06
CA LEU A 122 8.55 -8.94 -10.03
C LEU A 122 8.38 -7.55 -10.66
N LEU A 123 9.29 -6.63 -10.37
CA LEU A 123 9.34 -5.29 -10.97
C LEU A 123 9.46 -5.33 -12.50
N GLU A 124 10.34 -6.17 -13.04
CA GLU A 124 10.50 -6.33 -14.48
C GLU A 124 9.27 -6.97 -15.15
N GLU A 125 8.55 -7.85 -14.44
CA GLU A 125 7.37 -8.52 -14.98
C GLU A 125 6.13 -7.60 -15.00
N VAL A 126 6.01 -6.73 -14.00
CA VAL A 126 4.89 -5.79 -13.81
C VAL A 126 5.08 -4.48 -14.59
N VAL A 127 6.31 -3.97 -14.70
CA VAL A 127 6.58 -2.60 -15.20
C VAL A 127 7.19 -2.57 -16.62
N ARG A 128 7.43 -3.72 -17.26
CA ARG A 128 7.88 -3.71 -18.66
C ARG A 128 6.79 -3.10 -19.57
N PRO A 129 7.14 -2.12 -20.42
CA PRO A 129 6.25 -1.57 -21.43
C PRO A 129 5.89 -2.60 -22.50
#